data_AF-A0A0K1FB39-F1
#
_entry.id   AF-A0A0K1FB39-F1
#
_cell.length_a   1.000
_cell.length_b   1.000
_cell.length_c   1.000
_cell.angle_alpha   90.00
_cell.angle_beta   90.00
_cell.angle_gamma   90.00
#
_symmetry.space_group_name_H-M   'P 1'
#
loop_
_entity.id
_entity.type
_entity.pdbx_description
1 polymer ?
#
loop_
_entity_poly.entity_id
_entity_poly.type
_entity_poly.pdbx_seq_one_letter_code
_entity_poly.pdbx_strand_id
1 'polypeptide(L)'
;MSTTDGTHGTSATTLLERGEPRAGLPQAPGGALETFRLELGDLWGAVRDRCVALDDDGVVALSRQLEQHLQTHPLVSQRIGELANDLMALMAGWQHFGAEERAVLVAAMAYLADADDVVPDHLPGGLDDDDHVVGAAVRAVLRPRRRVA
;
A
#
# COMPACT_ATOMS: atom_id res chain seq x y z
N MET A 1 -3.50 -71.55 24.36
CA MET A 1 -2.54 -70.93 25.29
C MET A 1 -1.78 -69.87 24.51
N SER A 2 -1.79 -68.57 24.76
CA SER A 2 -2.65 -67.70 25.54
C SER A 2 -2.57 -66.33 24.87
N THR A 3 -3.76 -65.75 24.62
CA THR A 3 -4.14 -64.35 24.70
C THR A 3 -3.03 -63.28 24.78
N THR A 4 -2.96 -62.42 23.77
CA THR A 4 -2.56 -61.01 23.98
C THR A 4 -3.81 -60.18 24.18
N ASP A 5 -3.92 -59.73 25.41
CA ASP A 5 -4.88 -58.78 25.96
C ASP A 5 -4.91 -57.49 25.15
N GLY A 6 -6.10 -57.10 24.71
CA GLY A 6 -6.41 -55.71 24.45
C GLY A 6 -7.34 -55.23 25.54
N THR A 7 -7.11 -54.03 26.10
CA THR A 7 -8.16 -53.15 26.64
C THR A 7 -7.61 -51.79 27.14
N HIS A 8 -8.09 -50.74 26.46
CA HIS A 8 -8.53 -49.41 26.93
C HIS A 8 -7.54 -48.30 27.36
N GLY A 9 -7.77 -47.11 26.79
CA GLY A 9 -7.21 -45.82 27.18
C GLY A 9 -7.77 -44.67 26.34
N THR A 10 -8.78 -44.00 26.86
CA THR A 10 -9.75 -43.04 26.28
C THR A 10 -9.22 -41.63 25.94
N SER A 11 -9.73 -41.09 24.83
CA SER A 11 -10.08 -39.69 24.46
C SER A 11 -9.12 -38.48 24.50
N ALA A 12 -9.34 -37.68 23.45
CA ALA A 12 -9.28 -36.22 23.32
C ALA A 12 -7.89 -35.57 23.10
N THR A 13 -7.73 -34.91 21.95
CA THR A 13 -7.70 -33.43 21.85
C THR A 13 -7.48 -32.99 20.40
N THR A 14 -8.41 -32.15 19.93
CA THR A 14 -8.35 -31.14 18.87
C THR A 14 -6.94 -30.60 18.58
N LEU A 15 -6.54 -30.44 17.32
CA LEU A 15 -6.17 -29.11 16.77
C LEU A 15 -5.82 -29.12 15.28
N LEU A 16 -6.30 -28.06 14.64
CA LEU A 16 -6.00 -27.57 13.30
C LEU A 16 -4.50 -27.39 13.05
N GLU A 17 -3.95 -28.03 12.02
CA GLU A 17 -2.64 -27.71 11.44
C GLU A 17 -2.63 -28.35 10.03
N ARG A 18 -2.43 -27.67 8.90
CA ARG A 18 -1.82 -26.37 8.60
C ARG A 18 -2.51 -25.80 7.35
N GLY A 19 -3.08 -24.61 7.49
CA GLY A 19 -3.23 -23.72 6.34
C GLY A 19 -1.82 -23.40 5.85
N GLU A 20 -1.59 -23.60 4.55
CA GLU A 20 -0.38 -23.17 3.88
C GLU A 20 -0.12 -21.70 4.23
N PRO A 21 1.07 -21.33 4.72
CA PRO A 21 1.44 -19.93 4.79
C PRO A 21 1.57 -19.47 3.34
N ARG A 22 0.54 -18.79 2.82
CA ARG A 22 0.62 -17.95 1.63
C ARG A 22 1.94 -17.22 1.70
N ALA A 23 2.84 -17.55 0.78
CA ALA A 23 4.22 -17.09 0.76
C ALA A 23 4.26 -15.60 1.10
N GLY A 24 4.70 -15.30 2.33
CA GLY A 24 4.94 -13.94 2.74
C GLY A 24 5.96 -13.36 1.79
N LEU A 25 5.58 -12.30 1.08
CA LEU A 25 6.51 -11.50 0.31
C LEU A 25 7.77 -11.27 1.17
N PRO A 26 8.98 -11.43 0.60
CA PRO A 26 10.21 -11.23 1.34
C PRO A 26 10.13 -9.88 2.04
N GLN A 27 10.23 -9.89 3.38
CA GLN A 27 10.28 -8.66 4.15
C GLN A 27 11.57 -7.94 3.76
N ALA A 28 11.46 -6.95 2.87
CA ALA A 28 12.58 -6.12 2.47
C ALA A 28 13.18 -5.47 3.73
N PRO A 29 14.49 -5.68 4.02
CA PRO A 29 15.17 -4.97 5.10
C PRO A 29 15.35 -3.52 4.68
N GLY A 30 14.41 -2.65 5.04
CA GLY A 30 14.44 -1.25 4.65
C GLY A 30 13.29 -0.45 5.27
N GLY A 31 13.47 0.87 5.35
CA GLY A 31 12.42 1.80 5.75
C GLY A 31 11.28 1.87 4.73
N ALA A 32 10.32 2.78 4.95
CA ALA A 32 9.14 2.88 4.10
C ALA A 32 9.51 3.26 2.66
N LEU A 33 10.47 4.18 2.50
CA LEU A 33 10.94 4.63 1.18
C LEU A 33 11.62 3.51 0.39
N GLU A 34 12.45 2.70 1.05
CA GLU A 34 13.13 1.57 0.39
C GLU A 34 12.13 0.47 0.01
N THR A 35 11.15 0.20 0.86
CA THR A 35 10.05 -0.73 0.53
C THR A 35 9.28 -0.22 -0.69
N PHE A 36 8.92 1.06 -0.70
CA PHE A 36 8.22 1.69 -1.80
C PHE A 36 9.02 1.62 -3.11
N ARG A 37 10.31 1.96 -3.07
CA ARG A 37 11.22 1.84 -4.22
C ARG A 37 11.28 0.43 -4.79
N LEU A 38 11.42 -0.58 -3.91
CA LEU A 38 11.52 -1.98 -4.33
C LEU A 38 10.22 -2.50 -4.94
N GLU A 39 9.07 -2.07 -4.42
CA GLU A 39 7.77 -2.45 -4.97
C GLU A 39 7.50 -1.80 -6.33
N LEU A 40 7.85 -0.52 -6.50
CA LEU A 40 7.64 0.19 -7.77
C LEU A 40 8.47 -0.36 -8.94
N GLY A 41 9.64 -0.94 -8.66
CA GLY A 41 10.51 -1.49 -9.71
C GLY A 41 10.84 -0.43 -10.78
N ASP A 42 10.44 -0.69 -12.02
CA ASP A 42 10.69 0.19 -13.16
C ASP A 42 9.95 1.54 -13.07
N LEU A 43 8.81 1.59 -12.36
CA LEU A 43 8.05 2.84 -12.12
C LEU A 43 8.77 3.80 -11.17
N TRP A 44 9.79 3.34 -10.45
CA TRP A 44 10.55 4.19 -9.53
C TRP A 44 11.11 5.45 -10.21
N GLY A 45 11.54 5.32 -11.47
CA GLY A 45 12.09 6.45 -12.24
C GLY A 45 11.10 7.61 -12.39
N ALA A 46 9.81 7.31 -12.50
CA ALA A 46 8.75 8.31 -12.63
C ALA A 46 8.35 8.91 -11.28
N VAL A 47 8.45 8.15 -10.19
CA VAL A 47 7.94 8.58 -8.88
C VAL A 47 9.01 9.26 -8.01
N ARG A 48 10.29 8.92 -8.18
CA ARG A 48 11.37 9.29 -7.23
C ARG A 48 11.48 10.80 -6.95
N ASP A 49 11.27 11.63 -7.97
CA ASP A 49 11.49 13.08 -7.87
C ASP A 49 10.31 13.76 -7.11
N ARG A 50 9.21 13.02 -6.92
CA ARG A 50 8.04 13.41 -6.12
C ARG A 50 8.17 13.00 -4.65
N CYS A 51 9.17 12.19 -4.27
CA CYS A 51 9.44 11.81 -2.88
C CYS A 51 10.11 12.97 -2.11
N VAL A 52 9.34 14.02 -1.84
CA VAL A 52 9.82 15.24 -1.17
C VAL A 52 9.19 15.41 0.21
N ALA A 53 9.87 16.16 1.07
CA ALA A 53 9.29 16.63 2.32
C ALA A 53 8.38 17.83 2.03
N LEU A 54 7.11 17.71 2.38
CA LEU A 54 6.18 18.83 2.44
C LEU A 54 5.88 19.20 3.89
N ASP A 55 5.63 20.49 4.10
CA ASP A 55 4.99 21.00 5.31
C ASP A 55 3.47 20.82 5.25
N ASP A 56 2.79 21.17 6.33
CA ASP A 56 1.34 20.97 6.45
C ASP A 56 0.56 21.75 5.39
N ASP A 57 1.02 22.96 5.03
CA ASP A 57 0.40 23.78 3.98
C ASP A 57 0.59 23.14 2.59
N GLY A 58 1.78 22.60 2.30
CA GLY A 58 2.05 21.87 1.07
C GLY A 58 1.20 20.61 0.94
N VAL A 59 0.98 19.89 2.05
CA VAL A 59 0.07 18.74 2.10
C VAL A 59 -1.36 19.15 1.79
N VAL A 60 -1.87 20.22 2.40
CA VAL A 60 -3.22 20.72 2.14
C VAL A 60 -3.40 21.15 0.69
N ALA A 61 -2.38 21.80 0.11
CA ALA A 61 -2.40 22.19 -1.30
C ALA A 61 -2.46 20.95 -2.23
N LEU A 62 -1.67 19.91 -1.93
CA LEU A 62 -1.65 18.67 -2.70
C LEU A 62 -2.99 17.92 -2.63
N SER A 63 -3.60 17.81 -1.44
CA SER A 63 -4.93 17.22 -1.30
C SER A 63 -5.99 17.96 -2.11
N ARG A 64 -5.94 19.30 -2.12
CA ARG A 64 -6.84 20.13 -2.96
C ARG A 64 -6.61 19.93 -4.46
N GLN A 65 -5.36 19.71 -4.88
CA GLN A 65 -5.04 19.44 -6.28
C GLN A 65 -5.64 18.10 -6.72
N LEU A 66 -5.50 17.06 -5.89
CA LEU A 66 -6.10 15.75 -6.16
C LEU A 66 -7.64 15.84 -6.24
N GLU A 67 -8.28 16.56 -5.31
CA GLU A 67 -9.72 16.80 -5.35
C GLU A 67 -10.17 17.51 -6.65
N GLN A 68 -9.41 18.52 -7.10
CA GLN A 68 -9.70 19.23 -8.35
C GLN A 68 -9.54 18.32 -9.56
N HIS A 69 -8.49 17.50 -9.59
CA HIS A 69 -8.25 16.53 -10.67
C HIS A 69 -9.44 15.57 -10.82
N LEU A 70 -9.95 15.02 -9.70
CA LEU A 70 -11.14 14.15 -9.73
C LEU A 70 -12.41 14.86 -10.25
N GLN A 71 -12.53 16.17 -10.02
CA GLN A 71 -13.67 16.97 -10.49
C GLN A 71 -13.58 17.32 -11.98
N THR A 72 -12.38 17.56 -12.51
CA THR A 72 -12.16 17.93 -13.91
C THR A 72 -12.31 16.77 -14.87
N HIS A 73 -12.25 15.53 -14.38
CA HIS A 73 -12.39 14.33 -15.18
C HIS A 73 -13.66 13.55 -14.79
N PRO A 74 -14.90 14.07 -14.91
CA PRO A 74 -16.11 13.40 -14.37
C PRO A 74 -16.43 11.99 -14.95
N LEU A 75 -15.72 11.57 -15.99
CA LEU A 75 -15.71 10.19 -16.51
C LEU A 75 -14.60 9.32 -15.90
N VAL A 76 -13.91 9.80 -14.86
CA VAL A 76 -12.90 8.99 -14.17
C VAL A 76 -13.56 7.71 -13.71
N SER A 77 -12.86 6.60 -13.95
CA SER A 77 -13.34 5.30 -13.53
C SER A 77 -13.61 5.33 -12.02
N GLN A 78 -14.58 4.55 -11.55
CA GLN A 78 -14.83 4.38 -10.11
C GLN A 78 -13.52 4.07 -9.33
N ARG A 79 -12.57 3.42 -9.99
CA ARG A 79 -11.31 2.96 -9.42
C ARG A 79 -10.40 4.09 -8.95
N ILE A 80 -10.20 5.14 -9.75
CA ILE A 80 -9.32 6.26 -9.34
C ILE A 80 -9.92 7.04 -8.14
N GLY A 81 -11.25 7.08 -8.02
CA GLY A 81 -11.93 7.63 -6.86
C GLY A 81 -11.68 6.78 -5.61
N GLU A 82 -11.64 5.45 -5.73
CA GLU A 82 -11.24 4.55 -4.64
C GLU A 82 -9.78 4.79 -4.24
N LEU A 83 -8.85 4.87 -5.20
CA LEU A 83 -7.43 5.14 -4.94
C LEU A 83 -7.21 6.48 -4.24
N ALA A 84 -7.87 7.53 -4.72
CA ALA A 84 -7.77 8.86 -4.11
C ALA A 84 -8.37 8.88 -2.70
N ASN A 85 -9.48 8.18 -2.47
CA ASN A 85 -10.06 8.04 -1.13
C ASN A 85 -9.10 7.30 -0.17
N ASP A 86 -8.44 6.24 -0.63
CA ASP A 86 -7.46 5.50 0.18
C ASP A 86 -6.28 6.39 0.58
N LEU A 87 -5.75 7.19 -0.36
CA LEU A 87 -4.69 8.16 -0.06
C LEU A 87 -5.16 9.25 0.89
N MET A 88 -6.33 9.86 0.64
CA MET A 88 -6.90 10.90 1.51
C MET A 88 -7.14 10.39 2.93
N ALA A 89 -7.57 9.12 3.08
CA ALA A 89 -7.73 8.49 4.38
C ALA A 89 -6.40 8.32 5.12
N LEU A 90 -5.32 7.94 4.41
CA LEU A 90 -3.98 7.90 5.00
C LEU A 90 -3.48 9.29 5.39
N MET A 91 -3.72 10.29 4.54
CA MET A 91 -3.32 11.67 4.80
C MET A 91 -3.99 12.29 6.02
N ALA A 92 -5.20 11.86 6.38
CA ALA A 92 -5.82 12.28 7.64
C ALA A 92 -4.98 11.91 8.88
N GLY A 93 -4.16 10.86 8.79
CA GLY A 93 -3.23 10.43 9.83
C GLY A 93 -1.80 10.97 9.68
N TRP A 94 -1.55 11.86 8.71
CA TRP A 94 -0.20 12.27 8.27
C TRP A 94 0.74 12.72 9.40
N GLN A 95 0.21 13.44 10.39
CA GLN A 95 1.00 13.95 11.51
C GLN A 95 1.63 12.83 12.37
N HIS A 96 1.11 11.59 12.31
CA HIS A 96 1.63 10.44 13.05
C HIS A 96 2.69 9.64 12.28
N PHE A 97 2.89 9.95 11.00
CA PHE A 97 3.89 9.33 10.15
C PHE A 97 5.28 9.97 10.32
N GLY A 98 6.32 9.19 10.05
CA GLY A 98 7.71 9.65 10.04
C GLY A 98 8.06 10.24 8.68
N ALA A 99 9.25 10.80 8.55
CA ALA A 99 9.66 11.51 7.35
C ALA A 99 9.59 10.65 6.07
N GLU A 100 9.93 9.35 6.17
CA GLU A 100 9.89 8.46 5.02
C GLU A 100 8.46 8.08 4.60
N GLU A 101 7.60 7.71 5.55
CA GLU A 101 6.20 7.39 5.23
C GLU A 101 5.48 8.62 4.64
N ARG A 102 5.82 9.80 5.16
CA ARG A 102 5.37 11.08 4.62
C ARG A 102 5.81 11.27 3.17
N ALA A 103 7.12 11.16 2.89
CA ALA A 103 7.63 11.31 1.53
C ALA A 103 6.98 10.32 0.53
N VAL A 104 6.69 9.09 0.96
CA VAL A 104 5.99 8.09 0.14
C VAL A 104 4.55 8.51 -0.18
N LEU A 105 3.80 8.95 0.83
CA LEU A 105 2.42 9.41 0.66
C LEU A 105 2.32 10.65 -0.23
N VAL A 106 3.24 11.61 -0.07
CA VAL A 106 3.31 12.77 -0.97
C VAL A 106 3.61 12.35 -2.39
N ALA A 107 4.56 11.44 -2.59
CA ALA A 107 4.89 10.96 -3.93
C ALA A 107 3.70 10.29 -4.61
N ALA A 108 2.97 9.44 -3.88
CA ALA A 108 1.80 8.74 -4.42
C ALA A 108 0.65 9.71 -4.75
N MET A 109 0.36 10.69 -3.89
CA MET A 109 -0.65 11.70 -4.21
C MET A 109 -0.22 12.62 -5.35
N ALA A 110 1.05 13.01 -5.41
CA ALA A 110 1.56 13.86 -6.48
C ALA A 110 1.64 13.12 -7.82
N TYR A 111 1.79 11.79 -7.80
CA TYR A 111 1.69 10.96 -8.98
C TYR A 111 0.24 10.90 -9.46
N LEU A 112 -0.69 10.49 -8.58
CA LEU A 112 -2.12 10.36 -8.89
C LEU A 112 -2.80 11.69 -9.27
N ALA A 113 -2.31 12.82 -8.74
CA ALA A 113 -2.84 14.15 -9.04
C ALA A 113 -2.23 14.77 -10.31
N ASP A 114 -1.28 14.10 -10.95
CA ASP A 114 -0.70 14.54 -12.21
C ASP A 114 -1.58 14.04 -13.36
N ALA A 115 -1.87 14.91 -14.33
CA ALA A 115 -2.78 14.59 -15.44
C ALA A 115 -2.04 14.10 -16.70
N ASP A 116 -0.71 14.00 -16.62
CA ASP A 116 0.19 13.71 -17.76
C ASP A 116 0.62 12.23 -17.79
N ASP A 117 -0.35 11.31 -17.71
CA ASP A 117 -0.07 9.90 -17.93
C ASP A 117 0.03 9.53 -19.42
N VAL A 118 0.93 8.60 -19.72
CA VAL A 118 1.20 8.10 -21.09
C VAL A 118 -0.05 7.47 -21.71
N VAL A 119 -0.91 6.89 -20.87
CA VAL A 119 -2.20 6.34 -21.23
C VAL A 119 -3.25 7.05 -20.40
N PRO A 120 -4.16 7.82 -21.00
CA PRO A 120 -5.21 8.48 -20.24
C PRO A 120 -6.02 7.50 -19.37
N ASP A 121 -6.31 7.91 -18.14
CA ASP A 121 -6.98 7.15 -17.07
C ASP A 121 -8.33 6.52 -17.46
N HIS A 122 -8.97 7.07 -18.49
CA HIS A 122 -10.26 6.61 -18.99
C HIS A 122 -10.14 5.46 -20.02
N LEU A 123 -8.92 5.07 -20.39
CA LEU A 123 -8.65 3.95 -21.29
C LEU A 123 -8.29 2.67 -20.51
N PRO A 124 -8.51 1.47 -21.08
CA PRO A 124 -8.10 0.22 -20.44
C PRO A 124 -6.60 0.18 -20.15
N GLY A 125 -6.23 -0.09 -18.89
CA GLY A 125 -4.85 -0.11 -18.42
C GLY A 125 -4.26 1.27 -18.09
N GLY A 126 -5.02 2.36 -18.32
CA GLY A 126 -4.56 3.73 -18.01
C GLY A 126 -4.46 4.04 -16.52
N LEU A 127 -4.81 3.10 -15.64
CA LEU A 127 -4.71 3.24 -14.19
C LEU A 127 -3.84 2.16 -13.55
N ASP A 128 -3.24 1.26 -14.33
CA ASP A 128 -2.48 0.14 -13.77
C ASP A 128 -1.24 0.65 -13.01
N ASP A 129 -0.64 1.74 -13.51
CA ASP A 129 0.49 2.40 -12.87
C ASP A 129 0.06 3.12 -11.60
N ASP A 130 -1.09 3.82 -11.60
CA ASP A 130 -1.66 4.44 -10.39
C ASP A 130 -2.00 3.42 -9.32
N ASP A 131 -2.69 2.34 -9.68
CA ASP A 131 -3.06 1.26 -8.77
C ASP A 131 -1.81 0.65 -8.13
N HIS A 132 -0.75 0.50 -8.93
CA HIS A 132 0.52 -0.01 -8.45
C HIS A 132 1.20 0.97 -7.50
N VAL A 133 1.27 2.26 -7.85
CA VAL A 133 1.88 3.32 -7.03
C VAL A 133 1.14 3.48 -5.71
N VAL A 134 -0.18 3.60 -5.74
CA VAL A 134 -0.99 3.74 -4.53
C VAL A 134 -0.92 2.49 -3.68
N GLY A 135 -1.03 1.30 -4.28
CA GLY A 135 -0.91 0.03 -3.57
C GLY A 135 0.45 -0.13 -2.87
N ALA A 136 1.54 0.25 -3.55
CA ALA A 136 2.88 0.22 -2.98
C ALA A 136 3.03 1.21 -1.82
N ALA A 137 2.47 2.42 -1.96
CA ALA A 137 2.50 3.44 -0.90
C ALA A 137 1.73 2.98 0.35
N VAL A 138 0.52 2.45 0.18
CA VAL A 138 -0.30 1.90 1.28
C VAL A 138 0.47 0.81 2.02
N ARG A 139 1.08 -0.15 1.29
CA ARG A 139 1.86 -1.25 1.89
C ARG A 139 3.13 -0.76 2.58
N ALA A 140 3.81 0.23 2.03
CA ALA A 140 5.01 0.81 2.62
C ALA A 140 4.69 1.58 3.93
N VAL A 141 3.59 2.33 3.96
CA VAL A 141 3.20 3.21 5.08
C VAL A 141 2.53 2.43 6.23
N LEU A 142 1.65 1.48 5.90
CA LEU A 142 0.91 0.72 6.91
C LEU A 142 1.66 -0.50 7.46
N ARG A 143 2.91 -0.73 7.03
CA ARG A 143 3.72 -1.82 7.57
C ARG A 143 3.85 -1.66 9.09
N PRO A 144 3.66 -2.74 9.87
CA PRO A 144 3.82 -2.67 11.31
C PRO A 144 5.27 -2.29 11.63
N ARG A 145 5.46 -1.07 12.15
CA ARG A 145 6.74 -0.59 12.66
C ARG A 145 7.23 -1.60 13.69
N ARG A 146 8.32 -2.29 13.38
CA ARG A 146 9.02 -3.13 14.35
C ARG A 146 9.46 -2.19 15.48
N ARG A 147 8.77 -2.20 16.61
CA ARG A 147 9.28 -1.58 17.84
C ARG A 147 10.55 -2.34 18.19
N VAL A 148 11.70 -1.73 17.91
CA VAL A 148 12.95 -2.18 18.51
C VAL A 148 12.82 -1.84 19.99
N ALA A 149 12.72 -2.89 20.80
CA ALA A 149 12.72 -2.80 22.27
C ALA A 149 14.10 -2.45 22.79
#